data_AF-A0A422N306-F1
#
_entry.id   AF-A0A422N306-F1
#
_cell.length_a   1.000
_cell.length_b   1.000
_cell.length_c   1.000
_cell.angle_alpha   90.00
_cell.angle_beta   90.00
_cell.angle_gamma   90.00
#
_symmetry.space_group_name_H-M   'P 1'
#
loop_
_entity.id
_entity.type
_entity.pdbx_description
1 polymer ?
#
loop_
_entity_poly.entity_id
_entity_poly.type
_entity_poly.pdbx_seq_one_letter_code
_entity_poly.pdbx_strand_id
1 'polypeptide(L)'
;MFGALSALVETASARARILTVEGYELVKRTGILDLEKGDSNANGTDSEIQNDTTVETAPAVAAAGDVESQSSVLTHVTKELLIAPPPQWESPAEEWTLLAEAVLMEENSCIIPPKTILEDVSLASKLCGLLNVESIANLPEPPVVGDCEPSQEVVEWLMSSPEKHEFRSSLVPRHVSDEKYWVNLCWRLYLFRLCCNSNQMLDVMEVVSTEPNPLDTTGALRKRNVGVPNTATHWQQLRERLNCRREMTAWLEEQISTVKNELELASSNLQLLTNLISKRETTELGDSVSESCKYHKKKLGRLMGELRLQQKKLVNSIICPDHGSLFAQLVKMNDQLRVKLEAYASLSSKNPSECLEKVPTGVHEEAPLRAETSGGDIEDTTVFEAVLPWEDEETER
;
A
#
# COMPACT_ATOMS: atom_id res chain seq x y z
N MET A 1 -19.82 50.33 -4.51
CA MET A 1 -19.61 48.87 -4.45
C MET A 1 -19.52 48.30 -3.03
N PHE A 2 -19.02 49.04 -2.02
CA PHE A 2 -18.93 48.51 -0.63
C PHE A 2 -20.27 48.37 0.13
N GLY A 3 -21.28 49.21 -0.16
CA GLY A 3 -22.56 49.15 0.56
C GLY A 3 -23.39 47.88 0.32
N ALA A 4 -23.26 47.27 -0.88
CA ALA A 4 -23.97 46.03 -1.20
C ALA A 4 -23.40 44.81 -0.45
N LEU A 5 -22.10 44.84 -0.15
CA LEU A 5 -21.43 43.76 0.58
C LEU A 5 -21.77 43.81 2.07
N SER A 6 -21.81 45.01 2.66
CA SER A 6 -22.25 45.20 4.05
C SER A 6 -23.70 44.77 4.26
N ALA A 7 -24.60 45.12 3.33
CA ALA A 7 -25.99 44.68 3.38
C ALA A 7 -26.13 43.15 3.31
N LEU A 8 -25.29 42.47 2.52
CA LEU A 8 -25.29 41.02 2.43
C LEU A 8 -24.82 40.36 3.74
N VAL A 9 -23.76 40.89 4.36
CA VAL A 9 -23.22 40.39 5.64
C VAL A 9 -24.20 40.60 6.78
N GLU A 10 -24.86 41.77 6.83
CA GLU A 10 -25.90 42.03 7.85
C GLU A 10 -27.12 41.12 7.65
N THR A 11 -27.54 40.88 6.41
CA THR A 11 -28.66 39.97 6.11
C THR A 11 -28.32 38.51 6.45
N ALA A 12 -27.09 38.08 6.19
CA ALA A 12 -26.60 36.76 6.55
C ALA A 12 -26.50 36.60 8.08
N SER A 13 -26.01 37.62 8.79
CA SER A 13 -25.94 37.63 10.26
C SER A 13 -27.33 37.61 10.90
N ALA A 14 -28.29 38.36 10.35
CA ALA A 14 -29.67 38.36 10.81
C ALA A 14 -30.34 36.99 10.61
N ARG A 15 -30.11 36.34 9.45
CA ARG A 15 -30.62 34.98 9.20
C ARG A 15 -29.97 33.92 10.08
N ALA A 16 -28.67 34.04 10.35
CA ALA A 16 -27.98 33.15 11.27
C ALA A 16 -28.55 33.28 12.69
N ARG A 17 -28.80 34.50 13.18
CA ARG A 17 -29.43 34.72 14.49
C ARG A 17 -30.84 34.12 14.57
N ILE A 18 -31.65 34.28 13.52
CA ILE A 18 -32.99 33.67 13.48
C ILE A 18 -32.90 32.15 13.56
N LEU A 19 -32.03 31.51 12.77
CA LEU A 19 -31.81 30.06 12.83
C LEU A 19 -31.30 29.59 14.20
N THR A 20 -30.50 30.42 14.88
CA THR A 20 -29.99 30.09 16.22
C THR A 20 -31.10 30.19 17.27
N VAL A 21 -31.97 31.20 17.18
CA VAL A 21 -33.12 31.37 18.08
C VAL A 21 -34.21 30.32 17.82
N GLU A 22 -34.49 30.00 16.56
CA GLU A 22 -35.41 28.94 16.19
C GLU A 22 -34.89 27.56 16.59
N GLY A 23 -33.58 27.30 16.42
CA GLY A 23 -32.92 26.11 16.93
C GLY A 23 -32.99 25.99 18.45
N TYR A 24 -32.81 27.11 19.16
CA TYR A 24 -32.92 27.16 20.63
C TYR A 24 -34.35 26.87 21.12
N GLU A 25 -35.38 27.44 20.48
CA GLU A 25 -36.78 27.16 20.81
C GLU A 25 -37.21 25.73 20.42
N LEU A 26 -36.61 25.16 19.37
CA LEU A 26 -36.81 23.75 19.00
C LEU A 26 -36.25 22.82 20.09
N VAL A 27 -35.05 23.10 20.59
CA VAL A 27 -34.41 22.34 21.68
C VAL A 27 -35.18 22.46 22.99
N LYS A 28 -35.76 23.64 23.26
CA LYS A 28 -36.63 23.86 24.44
C LYS A 28 -37.96 23.10 24.35
N ARG A 29 -38.53 22.95 23.15
CA ARG A 29 -39.75 22.16 22.92
C ARG A 29 -39.53 20.64 22.96
N THR A 30 -38.35 20.16 22.61
CA THR A 30 -38.04 18.73 22.61
C THR A 30 -37.65 18.19 23.99
N GLY A 31 -37.47 19.06 24.99
CA GLY A 31 -37.18 18.65 26.37
C GLY A 31 -35.81 17.98 26.54
N ILE A 32 -34.87 18.23 25.62
CA ILE A 32 -33.55 17.57 25.56
C ILE A 32 -32.49 18.24 26.46
N LEU A 33 -32.82 19.38 27.08
CA LEU A 33 -31.97 20.02 28.08
C LEU A 33 -32.74 20.21 29.40
N ASP A 34 -32.38 19.43 30.42
CA ASP A 34 -32.57 19.85 31.81
C ASP A 34 -31.60 21.00 32.06
N LEU A 35 -32.11 22.23 31.97
CA LEU A 35 -31.39 23.40 32.47
C LEU A 35 -31.38 23.30 33.99
N GLU A 36 -30.21 22.99 34.56
CA GLU A 36 -29.92 23.18 35.97
C GLU A 36 -30.36 24.58 36.39
N LYS A 37 -31.42 24.61 37.18
CA LYS A 37 -31.89 25.78 37.88
C LYS A 37 -30.82 26.10 38.91
N GLY A 38 -30.10 27.21 38.71
CA GLY A 38 -29.03 27.61 39.60
C GLY A 38 -29.49 27.68 41.06
N ASP A 39 -28.82 26.89 41.91
CA ASP A 39 -28.80 27.09 43.34
C ASP A 39 -27.48 27.75 43.71
N SER A 40 -27.57 29.06 43.90
CA SER A 40 -26.62 29.83 44.67
C SER A 40 -26.60 29.33 46.11
N ASN A 41 -25.49 28.71 46.53
CA ASN A 41 -25.06 28.72 47.92
C ASN A 41 -23.54 28.76 47.99
N ALA A 42 -23.03 29.96 48.23
CA ALA A 42 -21.68 30.23 48.65
C ALA A 42 -21.48 29.75 50.09
N ASN A 43 -20.35 29.06 50.33
CA ASN A 43 -19.57 28.93 51.56
C ASN A 43 -18.45 27.93 51.19
N GLY A 44 -17.19 28.26 50.99
CA GLY A 44 -16.36 29.20 51.73
C GLY A 44 -15.62 28.42 52.83
N THR A 45 -14.50 27.77 52.52
CA THR A 45 -13.41 27.57 53.50
C THR A 45 -12.10 27.18 52.81
N ASP A 46 -11.11 28.05 52.94
CA ASP A 46 -9.68 27.84 52.73
C ASP A 46 -9.11 26.78 53.68
N SER A 47 -8.06 26.06 53.26
CA SER A 47 -6.91 25.66 54.10
C SER A 47 -5.84 25.04 53.19
N GLU A 48 -4.79 25.76 52.83
CA GLU A 48 -3.53 25.98 53.58
C GLU A 48 -2.45 24.94 53.20
N ILE A 49 -1.47 25.45 52.45
CA ILE A 49 -0.23 24.81 52.04
C ILE A 49 0.78 24.98 53.18
N GLN A 50 1.43 23.89 53.61
CA GLN A 50 2.61 23.97 54.47
C GLN A 50 3.70 23.02 53.97
N ASN A 51 4.82 23.62 53.57
CA ASN A 51 6.11 23.00 53.30
C ASN A 51 6.95 23.04 54.59
N ASP A 52 7.70 21.97 54.89
CA ASP A 52 9.07 22.03 55.43
C ASP A 52 9.70 20.61 55.42
N THR A 53 10.73 20.33 54.60
CA THR A 53 12.18 20.58 54.77
C THR A 53 12.92 19.61 55.73
N THR A 54 13.43 18.53 55.12
CA THR A 54 14.76 17.87 55.25
C THR A 54 15.49 17.72 56.60
N VAL A 55 15.90 16.47 56.92
CA VAL A 55 17.23 16.14 57.48
C VAL A 55 17.71 14.78 56.94
N GLU A 56 18.90 14.77 56.34
CA GLU A 56 19.67 13.58 55.92
C GLU A 56 20.26 12.80 57.10
N THR A 57 20.26 11.47 57.02
CA THR A 57 21.41 10.64 57.48
C THR A 57 21.39 9.27 56.80
N ALA A 58 22.46 8.94 56.08
CA ALA A 58 22.81 7.59 55.61
C ALA A 58 24.06 7.10 56.40
N PRO A 59 24.57 5.86 56.26
CA PRO A 59 24.10 4.73 55.46
C PRO A 59 24.06 3.38 56.23
N ALA A 60 23.28 2.40 55.76
CA ALA A 60 23.55 0.98 56.00
C ALA A 60 22.88 0.08 54.95
N VAL A 61 23.69 -0.82 54.40
CA VAL A 61 23.43 -1.80 53.35
C VAL A 61 22.42 -2.87 53.81
N ALA A 62 21.36 -3.11 53.04
CA ALA A 62 20.71 -4.42 52.92
C ALA A 62 19.80 -4.47 51.68
N ALA A 63 19.97 -5.51 50.89
CA ALA A 63 19.27 -5.79 49.65
C ALA A 63 17.78 -6.12 49.85
N ALA A 64 16.90 -5.58 49.00
CA ALA A 64 15.63 -6.20 48.60
C ALA A 64 14.93 -5.38 47.51
N GLY A 65 14.81 -5.97 46.32
CA GLY A 65 13.74 -5.79 45.33
C GLY A 65 13.25 -4.38 45.00
N ASP A 66 13.78 -3.79 43.92
CA ASP A 66 13.09 -2.74 43.19
C ASP A 66 11.81 -3.30 42.55
N VAL A 67 10.68 -2.90 43.10
CA VAL A 67 9.42 -2.81 42.35
C VAL A 67 9.55 -1.53 41.54
N GLU A 68 10.00 -1.64 40.29
CA GLU A 68 9.90 -0.56 39.32
C GLU A 68 8.41 -0.22 39.15
N SER A 69 8.07 0.95 39.67
CA SER A 69 6.86 1.70 39.37
C SER A 69 6.68 1.73 37.85
N GLN A 70 5.65 1.05 37.34
CA GLN A 70 5.24 1.11 35.95
C GLN A 70 4.98 2.59 35.59
N SER A 71 5.94 3.17 34.87
CA SER A 71 5.73 4.40 34.10
C SER A 71 4.51 4.15 33.21
N SER A 72 3.42 4.88 33.42
CA SER A 72 2.23 4.88 32.56
C SER A 72 2.65 5.30 31.16
N VAL A 73 2.98 4.33 30.30
CA VAL A 73 3.29 4.58 28.90
C VAL A 73 1.98 5.01 28.23
N LEU A 74 1.84 6.32 28.02
CA LEU A 74 0.71 6.87 27.29
C LEU A 74 0.69 6.21 25.92
N THR A 75 -0.39 5.48 25.65
CA THR A 75 -0.47 4.57 24.51
C THR A 75 -1.05 5.34 23.32
N HIS A 76 -0.18 5.88 22.47
CA HIS A 76 -0.60 6.72 21.35
C HIS A 76 -0.96 5.94 20.09
N VAL A 77 -2.13 6.24 19.50
CA VAL A 77 -2.46 5.78 18.15
C VAL A 77 -1.76 6.69 17.15
N THR A 78 -0.61 6.24 16.65
CA THR A 78 0.18 6.97 15.64
C THR A 78 -0.19 6.53 14.22
N LYS A 79 0.11 7.40 13.24
CA LYS A 79 -0.05 7.07 11.83
C LYS A 79 0.82 5.89 11.42
N GLU A 80 1.98 5.74 12.04
CA GLU A 80 2.90 4.63 11.84
C GLU A 80 2.25 3.28 12.14
N LEU A 81 1.45 3.17 13.20
CA LEU A 81 0.71 1.93 13.52
C LEU A 81 -0.24 1.50 12.39
N LEU A 82 -0.72 2.45 11.58
CA LEU A 82 -1.66 2.18 10.48
C LEU A 82 -0.95 1.88 9.15
N ILE A 83 0.24 2.42 8.92
CA ILE A 83 0.93 2.31 7.61
C ILE A 83 2.12 1.35 7.62
N ALA A 84 2.75 1.14 8.78
CA ALA A 84 3.95 0.34 8.89
C ALA A 84 3.61 -1.06 9.45
N PRO A 85 3.76 -2.13 8.64
CA PRO A 85 3.56 -3.49 9.13
C PRO A 85 4.56 -3.83 10.24
N PRO A 86 4.25 -4.82 11.11
CA PRO A 86 5.20 -5.30 12.10
C PRO A 86 6.39 -6.03 11.43
N PRO A 87 7.56 -6.12 12.10
CA PRO A 87 8.76 -6.72 11.51
C PRO A 87 8.61 -8.17 11.04
N GLN A 88 7.72 -8.93 11.69
CA GLN A 88 7.43 -10.33 11.35
C GLN A 88 6.36 -10.50 10.27
N TRP A 89 5.92 -9.43 9.62
CA TRP A 89 4.91 -9.47 8.57
C TRP A 89 5.45 -10.04 7.25
N GLU A 90 4.75 -11.02 6.70
CA GLU A 90 5.15 -11.82 5.54
C GLU A 90 4.40 -11.43 4.25
N SER A 91 3.25 -10.75 4.38
CA SER A 91 2.46 -10.30 3.22
C SER A 91 2.96 -8.96 2.68
N PRO A 92 2.54 -8.52 1.47
CA PRO A 92 2.87 -7.18 0.99
C PRO A 92 2.45 -6.08 1.97
N ALA A 93 3.26 -5.02 2.11
CA ALA A 93 3.01 -3.94 3.07
C ALA A 93 1.72 -3.16 2.76
N GLU A 94 1.31 -3.13 1.49
CA GLU A 94 0.07 -2.51 1.05
C GLU A 94 -1.17 -3.24 1.58
N GLU A 95 -1.06 -4.56 1.83
CA GLU A 95 -2.14 -5.35 2.42
C GLU A 95 -2.32 -5.00 3.90
N TRP A 96 -1.23 -4.79 4.65
CA TRP A 96 -1.28 -4.28 6.03
C TRP A 96 -2.04 -2.96 6.09
N THR A 97 -1.62 -1.99 5.27
CA THR A 97 -2.25 -0.66 5.26
C THR A 97 -3.73 -0.78 4.93
N LEU A 98 -4.11 -1.57 3.91
CA LEU A 98 -5.51 -1.77 3.54
C LEU A 98 -6.35 -2.34 4.69
N LEU A 99 -5.83 -3.33 5.43
CA LEU A 99 -6.54 -3.97 6.53
C LEU A 99 -6.60 -3.07 7.78
N ALA A 100 -5.49 -2.41 8.12
CA ALA A 100 -5.42 -1.46 9.21
C ALA A 100 -6.33 -0.25 8.97
N GLU A 101 -6.52 0.18 7.72
CA GLU A 101 -7.51 1.20 7.38
C GLU A 101 -8.95 0.68 7.50
N ALA A 102 -9.20 -0.58 7.13
CA ALA A 102 -10.54 -1.15 7.16
C ALA A 102 -11.12 -1.22 8.58
N VAL A 103 -10.29 -1.42 9.61
CA VAL A 103 -10.77 -1.45 11.01
C VAL A 103 -11.42 -0.14 11.45
N LEU A 104 -10.97 1.00 10.90
CA LEU A 104 -11.51 2.32 11.23
C LEU A 104 -12.91 2.56 10.65
N MET A 105 -13.29 1.71 9.69
CA MET A 105 -14.55 1.75 8.95
C MET A 105 -15.44 0.55 9.28
N GLU A 106 -15.09 -0.20 10.33
CA GLU A 106 -15.87 -1.34 10.79
C GLU A 106 -16.52 -1.01 12.13
N GLU A 107 -17.85 -1.06 12.14
CA GLU A 107 -18.67 -0.54 13.23
C GLU A 107 -18.40 -1.29 14.55
N ASN A 108 -18.35 -2.62 14.51
CA ASN A 108 -18.19 -3.42 15.72
C ASN A 108 -16.80 -3.24 16.34
N SER A 109 -15.77 -3.07 15.51
CA SER A 109 -14.40 -2.78 15.94
C SER A 109 -14.30 -1.45 16.66
N CYS A 110 -15.13 -0.49 16.27
CA CYS A 110 -15.16 0.84 16.87
C CYS A 110 -15.99 0.87 18.17
N ILE A 111 -17.01 0.01 18.29
CA ILE A 111 -17.99 0.08 19.39
C ILE A 111 -17.72 -0.97 20.48
N ILE A 112 -17.38 -2.21 20.12
CA ILE A 112 -17.26 -3.33 21.07
C ILE A 112 -16.01 -3.14 21.94
N PRO A 113 -16.16 -3.03 23.27
CA PRO A 113 -15.03 -2.91 24.19
C PRO A 113 -14.16 -4.18 24.20
N PRO A 114 -12.82 -4.05 24.26
CA PRO A 114 -11.92 -5.20 24.37
C PRO A 114 -12.26 -6.14 25.53
N LYS A 115 -12.65 -5.58 26.69
CA LYS A 115 -13.02 -6.38 27.88
C LYS A 115 -14.15 -7.36 27.58
N THR A 116 -15.16 -6.94 26.82
CA THR A 116 -16.30 -7.79 26.45
C THR A 116 -15.87 -8.99 25.60
N ILE A 117 -14.84 -8.83 24.76
CA ILE A 117 -14.26 -9.91 23.95
C ILE A 117 -13.43 -10.85 24.82
N LEU A 118 -12.61 -10.30 25.72
CA LEU A 118 -11.71 -11.07 26.59
C LEU A 118 -12.45 -11.86 27.68
N GLU A 119 -13.61 -11.39 28.13
CA GLU A 119 -14.47 -12.07 29.10
C GLU A 119 -15.23 -13.26 28.47
N ASP A 120 -15.39 -13.29 27.14
CA ASP A 120 -16.00 -14.41 26.42
C ASP A 120 -14.96 -15.51 26.15
N VAL A 121 -15.10 -16.64 26.86
CA VAL A 121 -14.15 -17.76 26.79
C VAL A 121 -14.00 -18.31 25.37
N SER A 122 -15.07 -18.32 24.57
CA SER A 122 -15.03 -18.87 23.22
C SER A 122 -14.27 -17.95 22.27
N LEU A 123 -14.55 -16.65 22.30
CA LEU A 123 -13.86 -15.66 21.48
C LEU A 123 -12.40 -15.51 21.90
N ALA A 124 -12.13 -15.43 23.20
CA ALA A 124 -10.78 -15.30 23.72
C ALA A 124 -9.93 -16.54 23.40
N SER A 125 -10.48 -17.75 23.53
CA SER A 125 -9.79 -18.99 23.12
C SER A 125 -9.50 -19.03 21.62
N LYS A 126 -10.48 -18.64 20.79
CA LYS A 126 -10.30 -18.55 19.33
C LYS A 126 -9.22 -17.52 18.97
N LEU A 127 -9.22 -16.37 19.63
CA LEU A 127 -8.23 -15.32 19.43
C LEU A 127 -6.80 -15.79 19.77
N CYS A 128 -6.62 -16.42 20.93
CA CYS A 128 -5.32 -17.00 21.32
C CYS A 128 -4.86 -18.06 20.32
N GLY A 129 -5.76 -18.92 19.84
CA GLY A 129 -5.45 -19.93 18.84
C GLY A 129 -5.01 -19.32 17.50
N LEU A 130 -5.69 -18.28 17.02
CA LEU A 130 -5.32 -17.57 15.79
C LEU A 130 -3.96 -16.88 15.89
N LEU A 131 -3.64 -16.31 17.06
CA LEU A 131 -2.37 -15.60 17.30
C LEU A 131 -1.23 -16.53 17.74
N ASN A 132 -1.50 -17.83 17.91
CA ASN A 132 -0.56 -18.81 18.47
C ASN A 132 0.01 -18.37 19.84
N VAL A 133 -0.87 -17.86 20.69
CA VAL A 133 -0.54 -17.37 22.04
C VAL A 133 -1.09 -18.35 23.08
N GLU A 134 -0.27 -18.69 24.08
CA GLU A 134 -0.62 -19.73 25.07
C GLU A 134 -1.82 -19.35 25.97
N SER A 135 -1.99 -18.07 26.28
CA SER A 135 -3.04 -17.60 27.18
C SER A 135 -3.42 -16.15 26.93
N ILE A 136 -4.59 -15.75 27.44
CA ILE A 136 -5.10 -14.37 27.37
C ILE A 136 -4.13 -13.38 28.04
N ALA A 137 -3.39 -13.82 29.07
CA ALA A 137 -2.42 -12.98 29.78
C ALA A 137 -1.23 -12.54 28.91
N ASN A 138 -1.01 -13.22 27.79
CA ASN A 138 0.05 -12.88 26.83
C ASN A 138 -0.48 -11.99 25.68
N LEU A 139 -1.77 -11.61 25.69
CA LEU A 139 -2.32 -10.63 24.76
C LEU A 139 -2.03 -9.20 25.25
N PRO A 140 -2.02 -8.19 24.36
CA PRO A 140 -1.87 -6.80 24.76
C PRO A 140 -3.00 -6.40 25.72
N GLU A 141 -2.64 -5.74 26.83
CA GLU A 141 -3.62 -5.22 27.77
C GLU A 141 -4.42 -4.07 27.12
N PRO A 142 -5.76 -4.04 27.26
CA PRO A 142 -6.55 -2.91 26.77
C PRO A 142 -6.16 -1.61 27.51
N PRO A 143 -5.87 -0.52 26.78
CA PRO A 143 -5.58 0.77 27.41
C PRO A 143 -6.72 1.25 28.30
N VAL A 144 -6.38 1.97 29.37
CA VAL A 144 -7.39 2.62 30.23
C VAL A 144 -7.92 3.87 29.52
N VAL A 145 -9.19 4.19 29.74
CA VAL A 145 -9.80 5.43 29.23
C VAL A 145 -9.02 6.63 29.79
N GLY A 146 -8.54 7.50 28.90
CA GLY A 146 -7.69 8.64 29.23
C GLY A 146 -6.18 8.42 29.00
N ASP A 147 -5.75 7.17 28.85
CA ASP A 147 -4.33 6.83 28.58
C ASP A 147 -4.05 6.61 27.09
N CYS A 148 -5.07 6.78 26.24
CA CYS A 148 -4.99 6.57 24.81
C CYS A 148 -5.56 7.76 24.04
N GLU A 149 -4.68 8.41 23.27
CA GLU A 149 -5.04 9.51 22.39
C GLU A 149 -4.45 9.31 20.99
N PRO A 150 -5.20 9.68 19.93
CA PRO A 150 -4.68 9.69 18.58
C PRO A 150 -3.62 10.78 18.41
N SER A 151 -2.62 10.54 17.57
CA SER A 151 -1.75 11.63 17.14
C SER A 151 -2.51 12.60 16.25
N GLN A 152 -2.09 13.88 16.24
CA GLN A 152 -2.67 14.91 15.38
C GLN A 152 -2.71 14.48 13.90
N GLU A 153 -1.67 13.78 13.43
CA GLU A 153 -1.61 13.26 12.06
C GLU A 153 -2.71 12.22 11.76
N VAL A 154 -3.05 11.37 12.72
CA VAL A 154 -4.13 10.37 12.56
C VAL A 154 -5.48 11.08 12.48
N VAL A 155 -5.69 12.10 13.33
CA VAL A 155 -6.92 12.91 13.29
C VAL A 155 -7.04 13.62 11.95
N GLU A 156 -6.01 14.34 11.52
CA GLU A 156 -6.01 15.04 10.23
C GLU A 156 -6.26 14.09 9.06
N TRP A 157 -5.60 12.93 9.07
CA TRP A 157 -5.79 11.94 8.03
C TRP A 157 -7.21 11.36 8.02
N LEU A 158 -7.81 11.08 9.18
CA LEU A 158 -9.19 10.62 9.28
C LEU A 158 -10.18 11.69 8.79
N MET A 159 -9.93 12.97 9.12
CA MET A 159 -10.75 14.10 8.69
C MET A 159 -10.55 14.45 7.20
N SER A 160 -9.42 14.06 6.59
CA SER A 160 -9.14 14.32 5.18
C SER A 160 -9.98 13.49 4.21
N SER A 161 -10.53 12.36 4.68
CA SER A 161 -11.41 11.50 3.90
C SER A 161 -12.87 11.77 4.28
N PRO A 162 -13.72 12.26 3.36
CA PRO A 162 -15.13 12.48 3.63
C PRO A 162 -15.85 11.23 4.15
N GLU A 163 -15.50 10.07 3.58
CA GLU A 163 -16.07 8.76 3.95
C GLU A 163 -15.73 8.38 5.40
N LYS A 164 -14.45 8.50 5.79
CA LYS A 164 -13.99 8.19 7.17
C LYS A 164 -14.58 9.16 8.18
N HIS A 165 -14.65 10.44 7.82
CA HIS A 165 -15.24 11.47 8.67
C HIS A 165 -16.74 11.26 8.88
N GLU A 166 -17.49 10.96 7.82
CA GLU A 166 -18.93 10.69 7.88
C GLU A 166 -19.21 9.44 8.72
N PHE A 167 -18.44 8.37 8.50
CA PHE A 167 -18.55 7.14 9.29
C PHE A 167 -18.32 7.41 10.78
N ARG A 168 -17.19 8.04 11.16
CA ARG A 168 -16.92 8.35 12.58
C ARG A 168 -18.00 9.24 13.18
N SER A 169 -18.46 10.26 12.45
CA SER A 169 -19.51 11.18 12.92
C SER A 169 -20.86 10.49 13.15
N SER A 170 -21.11 9.39 12.43
CA SER A 170 -22.31 8.56 12.65
C SER A 170 -22.24 7.75 13.95
N LEU A 171 -21.02 7.43 14.42
CA LEU A 171 -20.76 6.61 15.60
C LEU A 171 -20.50 7.44 16.87
N VAL A 172 -19.69 8.50 16.78
CA VAL A 172 -19.24 9.33 17.90
C VAL A 172 -19.99 10.67 17.88
N PRO A 173 -20.65 11.10 18.98
CA PRO A 173 -20.75 10.44 20.30
C PRO A 173 -21.98 9.52 20.45
N ARG A 174 -22.73 9.28 19.38
CA ARG A 174 -24.07 8.66 19.42
C ARG A 174 -24.09 7.26 20.02
N HIS A 175 -23.09 6.46 19.69
CA HIS A 175 -22.99 5.04 20.04
C HIS A 175 -21.78 4.73 20.93
N VAL A 176 -20.71 5.53 20.83
CA VAL A 176 -19.49 5.39 21.64
C VAL A 176 -18.90 6.79 21.93
N SER A 177 -18.34 7.01 23.12
CA SER A 177 -17.61 8.25 23.42
C SER A 177 -16.29 8.30 22.64
N ASP A 178 -15.75 9.50 22.46
CA ASP A 178 -14.48 9.65 21.71
C ASP A 178 -13.33 8.87 22.36
N GLU A 179 -13.20 8.95 23.69
CA GLU A 179 -12.14 8.22 24.42
C GLU A 179 -12.28 6.70 24.25
N LYS A 180 -13.51 6.18 24.31
CA LYS A 180 -13.76 4.74 24.14
C LYS A 180 -13.53 4.28 22.70
N TYR A 181 -13.85 5.12 21.71
CA TYR A 181 -13.56 4.86 20.30
C TYR A 181 -12.06 4.64 20.10
N TRP A 182 -11.22 5.51 20.65
CA TRP A 182 -9.77 5.38 20.54
C TRP A 182 -9.21 4.19 21.31
N VAL A 183 -9.67 3.94 22.54
CA VAL A 183 -9.28 2.73 23.29
C VAL A 183 -9.60 1.45 22.51
N ASN A 184 -10.80 1.37 21.93
CA ASN A 184 -11.25 0.20 21.16
C ASN A 184 -10.38 -0.05 19.92
N LEU A 185 -10.03 1.01 19.19
CA LEU A 185 -9.17 0.91 18.01
C LEU A 185 -7.72 0.62 18.36
N CYS A 186 -7.20 1.31 19.36
CA CYS A 186 -5.82 1.20 19.80
C CYS A 186 -5.46 -0.24 20.18
N TRP A 187 -6.28 -0.87 21.04
CA TRP A 187 -6.07 -2.26 21.43
C TRP A 187 -6.05 -3.21 20.22
N ARG A 188 -6.98 -3.02 19.28
CA ARG A 188 -7.04 -3.84 18.04
C ARG A 188 -5.80 -3.66 17.19
N LEU A 189 -5.28 -2.44 17.04
CA LEU A 189 -4.05 -2.20 16.29
C LEU A 189 -2.85 -2.91 16.92
N TYR A 190 -2.70 -2.87 18.25
CA TYR A 190 -1.66 -3.65 18.93
C TYR A 190 -1.84 -5.17 18.76
N LEU A 191 -3.07 -5.64 18.82
CA LEU A 191 -3.41 -7.03 18.60
C LEU A 191 -3.04 -7.49 17.18
N PHE A 192 -3.37 -6.69 16.16
CA PHE A 192 -3.04 -7.02 14.77
C PHE A 192 -1.54 -7.03 14.52
N ARG A 193 -0.75 -6.28 15.30
CA ARG A 193 0.72 -6.34 15.22
C ARG A 193 1.30 -7.67 15.70
N LEU A 194 0.50 -8.56 16.29
CA LEU A 194 0.92 -9.95 16.57
C LEU A 194 0.70 -10.89 15.37
N CYS A 195 0.00 -10.44 14.33
CA CYS A 195 -0.20 -11.23 13.12
C CYS A 195 1.05 -11.21 12.22
N CYS A 196 1.27 -12.32 11.52
CA CYS A 196 2.36 -12.49 10.56
C CYS A 196 1.91 -12.30 9.11
N ASN A 197 0.62 -12.41 8.80
CA ASN A 197 0.13 -12.23 7.43
C ASN A 197 -1.32 -11.73 7.37
N SER A 198 -1.75 -11.33 6.17
CA SER A 198 -3.06 -10.74 5.92
C SER A 198 -4.23 -11.67 6.21
N ASN A 199 -4.08 -12.98 5.98
CA ASN A 199 -5.16 -13.94 6.25
C ASN A 199 -5.38 -14.09 7.76
N GLN A 200 -4.30 -14.22 8.52
CA GLN A 200 -4.35 -14.26 9.98
C GLN A 200 -4.94 -12.97 10.55
N MET A 201 -4.51 -11.80 10.04
CA MET A 201 -5.06 -10.51 10.47
C MET A 201 -6.56 -10.42 10.20
N LEU A 202 -7.03 -10.84 9.02
CA LEU A 202 -8.46 -10.90 8.70
C LEU A 202 -9.25 -11.81 9.65
N ASP A 203 -8.73 -13.01 9.94
CA ASP A 203 -9.38 -13.94 10.86
C ASP A 203 -9.48 -13.35 12.27
N VAL A 204 -8.43 -12.65 12.73
CA VAL A 204 -8.41 -11.95 14.01
C VAL A 204 -9.39 -10.78 14.00
N MET A 205 -9.41 -9.95 12.95
CA MET A 205 -10.35 -8.83 12.77
C MET A 205 -11.80 -9.31 12.86
N GLU A 206 -12.13 -10.41 12.18
CA GLU A 206 -13.47 -11.00 12.22
C GLU A 206 -13.87 -11.46 13.63
N VAL A 207 -12.94 -12.09 14.37
CA VAL A 207 -13.18 -12.51 15.76
C VAL A 207 -13.38 -11.31 16.69
N VAL A 208 -12.52 -10.29 16.63
CA VAL A 208 -12.63 -9.11 17.51
C VAL A 208 -13.73 -8.12 17.10
N SER A 209 -14.46 -8.44 16.04
CA SER A 209 -15.65 -7.72 15.59
C SER A 209 -16.94 -8.52 15.83
N THR A 210 -16.82 -9.71 16.41
CA THR A 210 -17.96 -10.54 16.77
C THR A 210 -18.54 -10.09 18.10
N GLU A 211 -19.85 -9.82 18.13
CA GLU A 211 -20.57 -9.49 19.36
C GLU A 211 -20.70 -10.74 20.26
N PRO A 212 -20.19 -10.70 21.50
CA PRO A 212 -20.35 -11.81 22.44
C PRO A 212 -21.81 -11.95 22.88
N ASN A 213 -22.35 -13.18 22.85
CA ASN A 213 -23.70 -13.53 23.33
C ASN A 213 -24.84 -12.63 22.78
N PRO A 214 -25.11 -12.63 21.46
CA PRO A 214 -26.12 -11.76 20.87
C PRO A 214 -27.51 -12.06 21.45
N LEU A 215 -28.19 -11.02 21.96
CA LEU A 215 -29.48 -11.13 22.67
C LEU A 215 -30.65 -11.64 21.78
N ASP A 216 -30.47 -11.71 20.46
CA ASP A 216 -31.50 -12.20 19.52
C ASP A 216 -30.86 -12.76 18.23
N THR A 217 -31.11 -14.04 17.95
CA THR A 217 -30.72 -14.72 16.69
C THR A 217 -31.50 -14.22 15.48
N THR A 218 -32.62 -13.51 15.70
CA THR A 218 -33.47 -12.89 14.67
C THR A 218 -33.31 -11.38 14.52
N GLY A 219 -32.55 -10.72 15.40
CA GLY A 219 -32.20 -9.29 15.29
C GLY A 219 -33.33 -8.26 15.55
N ALA A 220 -34.49 -8.69 16.06
CA ALA A 220 -35.68 -7.85 16.14
C ALA A 220 -35.85 -7.07 17.46
N LEU A 221 -35.18 -7.48 18.55
CA LEU A 221 -35.23 -6.79 19.84
C LEU A 221 -33.82 -6.45 20.35
N ARG A 222 -33.11 -5.57 19.65
CA ARG A 222 -31.81 -5.04 20.11
C ARG A 222 -31.99 -3.64 20.70
N LYS A 223 -31.60 -3.49 21.97
CA LYS A 223 -31.61 -2.19 22.66
C LYS A 223 -30.78 -1.19 21.85
N ARG A 224 -31.20 0.08 21.88
CA ARG A 224 -30.49 1.20 21.26
C ARG A 224 -28.98 1.08 21.53
N ASN A 225 -28.22 1.05 20.43
CA ASN A 225 -26.76 1.04 20.32
C ASN A 225 -26.13 -0.36 20.30
N VAL A 226 -25.36 -0.62 19.23
CA VAL A 226 -24.46 -1.75 18.94
C VAL A 226 -25.02 -2.81 17.96
N GLY A 227 -24.35 -2.89 16.80
CA GLY A 227 -24.04 -4.14 16.10
C GLY A 227 -25.16 -4.83 15.32
N VAL A 228 -25.47 -4.37 14.10
CA VAL A 228 -25.58 -5.23 12.90
C VAL A 228 -25.33 -4.38 11.65
N PRO A 229 -24.28 -4.71 10.88
CA PRO A 229 -24.52 -5.12 9.51
C PRO A 229 -23.86 -6.47 9.27
N ASN A 230 -24.44 -7.31 8.41
CA ASN A 230 -23.94 -8.59 7.92
C ASN A 230 -22.39 -8.68 7.86
N THR A 231 -21.73 -8.97 8.99
CA THR A 231 -20.27 -8.85 9.15
C THR A 231 -19.56 -9.85 8.26
N ALA A 232 -20.18 -11.03 8.09
CA ALA A 232 -19.75 -12.04 7.14
C ALA A 232 -19.61 -11.47 5.72
N THR A 233 -20.57 -10.66 5.24
CA THR A 233 -20.47 -10.03 3.91
C THR A 233 -19.40 -8.94 3.86
N HIS A 234 -19.23 -8.14 4.92
CA HIS A 234 -18.13 -7.15 4.97
C HIS A 234 -16.76 -7.83 4.89
N TRP A 235 -16.53 -8.85 5.73
CA TRP A 235 -15.27 -9.59 5.75
C TRP A 235 -15.04 -10.37 4.46
N GLN A 236 -16.09 -10.96 3.89
CA GLN A 236 -16.02 -11.61 2.58
C GLN A 236 -15.63 -10.62 1.48
N GLN A 237 -16.24 -9.43 1.44
CA GLN A 237 -15.87 -8.38 0.48
C GLN A 237 -14.42 -7.93 0.67
N LEU A 238 -13.93 -7.84 1.91
CA LEU A 238 -12.54 -7.47 2.19
C LEU A 238 -11.56 -8.55 1.73
N ARG A 239 -11.90 -9.84 1.95
CA ARG A 239 -11.15 -11.00 1.42
C ARG A 239 -11.13 -11.03 -0.10
N GLU A 240 -12.28 -10.83 -0.75
CA GLU A 240 -12.39 -10.73 -2.20
C GLU A 240 -11.55 -9.57 -2.76
N ARG A 241 -11.60 -8.40 -2.11
CA ARG A 241 -10.80 -7.24 -2.48
C ARG A 241 -9.29 -7.51 -2.40
N LEU A 242 -8.84 -8.22 -1.37
CA LEU A 242 -7.44 -8.64 -1.25
C LEU A 242 -7.05 -9.64 -2.35
N ASN A 243 -7.89 -10.66 -2.58
CA ASN A 243 -7.63 -11.65 -3.64
C ASN A 243 -7.56 -11.00 -5.02
N CYS A 244 -8.50 -10.12 -5.37
CA CYS A 244 -8.46 -9.38 -6.64
C CYS A 244 -7.19 -8.53 -6.78
N ARG A 245 -6.67 -7.95 -5.69
CA ARG A 245 -5.40 -7.22 -5.72
C ARG A 245 -4.22 -8.15 -5.97
N ARG A 246 -4.15 -9.29 -5.27
CA ARG A 246 -3.10 -10.30 -5.48
C ARG A 246 -3.09 -10.83 -6.91
N GLU A 247 -4.27 -11.16 -7.45
CA GLU A 247 -4.44 -11.59 -8.84
C GLU A 247 -3.98 -10.51 -9.82
N MET A 248 -4.32 -9.24 -9.57
CA MET A 248 -3.87 -8.13 -10.42
C MET A 248 -2.36 -7.95 -10.37
N THR A 249 -1.75 -8.05 -9.18
CA THR A 249 -0.29 -7.95 -9.02
C THR A 249 0.41 -9.10 -9.74
N ALA A 250 -0.02 -10.34 -9.52
CA ALA A 250 0.55 -11.52 -10.18
C ALA A 250 0.43 -11.41 -11.71
N TRP A 251 -0.74 -10.99 -12.19
CA TRP A 251 -0.96 -10.74 -13.61
C TRP A 251 -0.03 -9.64 -14.16
N LEU A 252 0.16 -8.53 -13.43
CA LEU A 252 1.09 -7.47 -13.82
C LEU A 252 2.53 -7.96 -13.88
N GLU A 253 2.97 -8.75 -12.91
CA GLU A 253 4.31 -9.35 -12.89
C GLU A 253 4.53 -10.29 -14.08
N GLU A 254 3.54 -11.11 -14.41
CA GLU A 254 3.57 -11.96 -15.61
C GLU A 254 3.73 -11.11 -16.87
N GLN A 255 2.92 -10.06 -17.05
CA GLN A 255 3.05 -9.17 -18.22
C GLN A 255 4.41 -8.48 -18.29
N ILE A 256 4.95 -8.05 -17.15
CA ILE A 256 6.30 -7.46 -17.08
C ILE A 256 7.35 -8.48 -17.48
N SER A 257 7.25 -9.71 -16.99
CA SER A 257 8.16 -10.81 -17.32
C SER A 257 8.14 -11.12 -18.82
N THR A 258 6.94 -11.26 -19.40
CA THR A 258 6.77 -11.45 -20.85
C THR A 258 7.44 -10.33 -21.65
N VAL A 259 7.20 -9.06 -21.30
CA VAL A 259 7.81 -7.94 -22.03
C VAL A 259 9.34 -7.95 -21.93
N LYS A 260 9.90 -8.26 -20.75
CA LYS A 260 11.36 -8.34 -20.55
C LYS A 260 11.99 -9.45 -21.39
N ASN A 261 11.41 -10.65 -21.34
CA ASN A 261 11.92 -11.79 -22.09
C ASN A 261 11.91 -11.53 -23.60
N GLU A 262 10.81 -10.96 -24.12
CA GLU A 262 10.73 -10.62 -25.54
C GLU A 262 11.71 -9.51 -25.96
N LEU A 263 11.96 -8.55 -25.08
CA LEU A 263 12.97 -7.52 -25.31
C LEU A 263 14.39 -8.09 -25.36
N GLU A 264 14.70 -9.04 -24.49
CA GLU A 264 16.01 -9.71 -24.44
C GLU A 264 16.26 -10.52 -25.71
N LEU A 265 15.31 -11.38 -26.11
CA LEU A 265 15.40 -12.17 -27.34
C LEU A 265 15.54 -11.28 -28.60
N ALA A 266 14.78 -10.19 -28.65
CA ALA A 266 14.86 -9.23 -29.75
C ALA A 266 16.20 -8.46 -29.75
N SER A 267 16.73 -8.13 -28.58
CA SER A 267 18.02 -7.43 -28.42
C SER A 267 19.18 -8.26 -28.97
N SER A 268 19.25 -9.55 -28.63
CA SER A 268 20.31 -10.45 -29.10
C SER A 268 20.32 -10.56 -30.63
N ASN A 269 19.15 -10.76 -31.24
CA ASN A 269 19.02 -10.81 -32.71
C ASN A 269 19.37 -9.46 -33.37
N LEU A 270 18.93 -8.34 -32.78
CA LEU A 270 19.25 -7.00 -33.28
C LEU A 270 20.77 -6.71 -33.26
N GLN A 271 21.47 -7.18 -32.22
CA GLN A 271 22.93 -7.05 -32.12
C GLN A 271 23.63 -7.84 -33.23
N LEU A 272 23.22 -9.09 -33.46
CA LEU A 272 23.75 -9.92 -34.55
C LEU A 272 23.53 -9.25 -35.91
N LEU A 273 22.31 -8.77 -36.19
CA LEU A 273 22.01 -8.08 -37.44
C LEU A 273 22.83 -6.80 -37.60
N THR A 274 23.03 -6.06 -36.50
CA THR A 274 23.85 -4.84 -36.49
C THR A 274 25.31 -5.15 -36.83
N ASN A 275 25.85 -6.24 -36.31
CA ASN A 275 27.22 -6.67 -36.61
C ASN A 275 27.37 -7.06 -38.09
N LEU A 276 26.42 -7.82 -38.64
CA LEU A 276 26.43 -8.19 -40.07
C LEU A 276 26.34 -6.96 -40.99
N ILE A 277 25.47 -6.01 -40.68
CA ILE A 277 25.37 -4.72 -41.39
C ILE A 277 26.71 -3.97 -41.34
N SER A 278 27.37 -3.93 -40.17
CA SER A 278 28.64 -3.23 -40.00
C SER A 278 29.78 -3.83 -40.83
N LYS A 279 29.76 -5.16 -41.02
CA LYS A 279 30.69 -5.89 -41.87
C LYS A 279 30.30 -5.92 -43.35
N ARG A 280 29.12 -5.38 -43.70
CA ARG A 280 28.51 -5.45 -45.04
C ARG A 280 28.38 -6.89 -45.56
N GLU A 281 28.09 -7.83 -44.67
CA GLU A 281 27.92 -9.25 -45.01
C GLU A 281 26.47 -9.53 -45.38
N THR A 282 26.26 -10.06 -46.60
CA THR A 282 24.97 -10.61 -47.05
C THR A 282 25.14 -12.11 -47.23
N THR A 283 24.86 -12.86 -46.18
CA THR A 283 25.03 -14.32 -46.10
C THR A 283 23.70 -14.99 -45.80
N GLU A 284 23.61 -16.31 -45.98
CA GLU A 284 22.43 -17.09 -45.57
C GLU A 284 22.13 -16.92 -44.07
N LEU A 285 23.18 -16.82 -43.24
CA LEU A 285 23.04 -16.49 -41.82
C LEU A 285 22.41 -15.10 -41.63
N GLY A 286 22.83 -14.10 -42.40
CA GLY A 286 22.26 -12.76 -42.33
C GLY A 286 20.79 -12.70 -42.77
N ASP A 287 20.41 -13.49 -43.76
CA ASP A 287 19.02 -13.61 -44.17
C ASP A 287 18.18 -14.29 -43.08
N SER A 288 18.71 -15.34 -42.44
CA SER A 288 18.08 -15.99 -41.28
C SER A 288 17.91 -15.03 -40.09
N VAL A 289 18.95 -14.29 -39.71
CA VAL A 289 18.90 -13.29 -38.62
C VAL A 289 17.94 -12.14 -38.98
N SER A 290 17.87 -11.74 -40.25
CA SER A 290 16.90 -10.75 -40.74
C SER A 290 15.46 -11.24 -40.60
N GLU A 291 15.17 -12.49 -40.95
CA GLU A 291 13.84 -13.09 -40.73
C GLU A 291 13.49 -13.18 -39.24
N SER A 292 14.44 -13.59 -38.39
CA SER A 292 14.26 -13.58 -36.92
C SER A 292 13.94 -12.17 -36.40
N CYS A 293 14.67 -11.14 -36.86
CA CYS A 293 14.39 -9.75 -36.51
C CYS A 293 13.00 -9.28 -37.00
N LYS A 294 12.55 -9.71 -38.18
CA LYS A 294 11.18 -9.43 -38.67
C LYS A 294 10.12 -10.08 -37.78
N TYR A 295 10.35 -11.32 -37.36
CA TYR A 295 9.49 -12.04 -36.43
C TYR A 295 9.36 -11.28 -35.11
N HIS A 296 10.48 -10.93 -34.47
CA HIS A 296 10.46 -10.17 -33.22
C HIS A 296 9.80 -8.80 -33.38
N LYS A 297 10.08 -8.06 -34.46
CA LYS A 297 9.38 -6.79 -34.74
C LYS A 297 7.87 -6.95 -34.77
N LYS A 298 7.35 -7.99 -35.43
CA LYS A 298 5.91 -8.28 -35.48
C LYS A 298 5.37 -8.69 -34.10
N LYS A 299 6.12 -9.50 -33.34
CA LYS A 299 5.74 -9.97 -32.00
C LYS A 299 5.68 -8.81 -31.00
N LEU A 300 6.72 -7.97 -30.92
CA LEU A 300 6.70 -6.74 -30.11
C LEU A 300 5.57 -5.79 -30.55
N GLY A 301 5.28 -5.71 -31.86
CA GLY A 301 4.14 -4.96 -32.39
C GLY A 301 2.79 -5.42 -31.84
N ARG A 302 2.57 -6.74 -31.77
CA ARG A 302 1.36 -7.35 -31.17
C ARG A 302 1.29 -7.06 -29.68
N LEU A 303 2.39 -7.26 -28.96
CA LEU A 303 2.48 -7.01 -27.52
C LEU A 303 2.16 -5.55 -27.18
N MET A 304 2.70 -4.57 -27.93
CA MET A 304 2.32 -3.16 -27.79
C MET A 304 0.82 -2.92 -28.02
N GLY A 305 0.21 -3.64 -28.96
CA GLY A 305 -1.23 -3.58 -29.22
C GLY A 305 -2.05 -4.11 -28.04
N GLU A 306 -1.68 -5.28 -27.52
CA GLU A 306 -2.33 -5.92 -26.37
C GLU A 306 -2.26 -5.04 -25.11
N LEU A 307 -1.07 -4.51 -24.80
CA LEU A 307 -0.88 -3.59 -23.67
C LEU A 307 -1.71 -2.30 -23.81
N ARG A 308 -1.87 -1.77 -25.03
CA ARG A 308 -2.76 -0.62 -25.29
C ARG A 308 -4.23 -0.93 -25.04
N LEU A 309 -4.69 -2.14 -25.41
CA LEU A 309 -6.06 -2.55 -25.12
C LEU A 309 -6.35 -2.65 -23.62
N GLN A 310 -5.32 -2.89 -22.81
CA GLN A 310 -5.41 -3.06 -21.36
C GLN A 310 -4.95 -1.85 -20.56
N GLN A 311 -4.77 -0.68 -21.20
CA GLN A 311 -4.23 0.55 -20.60
C GLN A 311 -4.82 0.88 -19.22
N LYS A 312 -6.14 0.74 -19.03
CA LYS A 312 -6.82 1.03 -17.75
C LYS A 312 -6.31 0.19 -16.58
N LYS A 313 -5.88 -1.05 -16.83
CA LYS A 313 -5.31 -1.94 -15.80
C LYS A 313 -3.83 -1.61 -15.52
N LEU A 314 -3.17 -0.94 -16.45
CA LEU A 314 -1.72 -0.69 -16.42
C LEU A 314 -1.35 0.71 -15.91
N VAL A 315 -2.32 1.55 -15.53
CA VAL A 315 -2.12 2.98 -15.22
C VAL A 315 -0.99 3.25 -14.21
N ASN A 316 -0.74 2.37 -13.24
CA ASN A 316 0.34 2.57 -12.26
C ASN A 316 1.55 1.67 -12.49
N SER A 317 1.70 1.12 -13.70
CA SER A 317 2.72 0.12 -14.03
C SER A 317 3.80 0.67 -14.96
N ILE A 318 5.00 0.07 -14.89
CA ILE A 318 6.13 0.37 -15.78
C ILE A 318 5.88 -0.06 -17.24
N ILE A 319 4.88 -0.90 -17.49
CA ILE A 319 4.41 -1.30 -18.83
C ILE A 319 3.22 -0.46 -19.33
N CYS A 320 2.86 0.62 -18.63
CA CYS A 320 1.81 1.54 -19.06
C CYS A 320 2.13 2.17 -20.42
N PRO A 321 1.18 2.19 -21.39
CA PRO A 321 1.39 2.83 -22.68
C PRO A 321 1.71 4.33 -22.65
N ASP A 322 1.23 5.06 -21.63
CA ASP A 322 1.33 6.52 -21.59
C ASP A 322 2.66 7.02 -20.98
N HIS A 323 3.13 6.33 -19.94
CA HIS A 323 4.28 6.79 -19.13
C HIS A 323 5.18 5.64 -18.65
N GLY A 324 4.90 4.40 -19.06
CA GLY A 324 5.65 3.23 -18.61
C GLY A 324 7.05 3.20 -19.23
N SER A 325 8.09 3.16 -18.40
CA SER A 325 9.48 3.10 -18.86
C SER A 325 9.79 1.83 -19.65
N LEU A 326 9.24 0.68 -19.25
CA LEU A 326 9.41 -0.59 -19.95
C LEU A 326 8.63 -0.61 -21.28
N PHE A 327 7.44 0.01 -21.32
CA PHE A 327 6.71 0.20 -22.57
C PHE A 327 7.47 1.12 -23.54
N ALA A 328 8.10 2.19 -23.05
CA ALA A 328 8.94 3.06 -23.88
C ALA A 328 10.15 2.30 -24.46
N GLN A 329 10.76 1.40 -23.68
CA GLN A 329 11.82 0.50 -24.18
C GLN A 329 11.30 -0.45 -25.26
N LEU A 330 10.10 -1.00 -25.10
CA LEU A 330 9.42 -1.84 -26.09
C LEU A 330 9.24 -1.11 -27.43
N VAL A 331 8.75 0.14 -27.39
CA VAL A 331 8.60 0.98 -28.58
C VAL A 331 9.97 1.24 -29.23
N LYS A 332 10.96 1.64 -28.44
CA LYS A 332 12.32 1.93 -28.93
C LYS A 332 12.95 0.72 -29.62
N MET A 333 12.85 -0.47 -29.02
CA MET A 333 13.37 -1.70 -29.60
C MET A 333 12.68 -2.03 -30.92
N ASN A 334 11.35 -1.86 -30.99
CA ASN A 334 10.59 -2.07 -32.23
C ASN A 334 11.03 -1.13 -33.36
N ASP A 335 11.29 0.13 -33.05
CA ASP A 335 11.83 1.11 -33.98
C ASP A 335 13.26 0.79 -34.43
N GLN A 336 14.12 0.35 -33.50
CA GLN A 336 15.48 -0.07 -33.83
C GLN A 336 15.49 -1.26 -34.79
N LEU A 337 14.66 -2.27 -34.55
CA LEU A 337 14.48 -3.40 -35.46
C LEU A 337 14.04 -2.93 -36.86
N ARG A 338 13.07 -2.01 -36.94
CA ARG A 338 12.62 -1.45 -38.23
C ARG A 338 13.78 -0.81 -38.99
N VAL A 339 14.53 0.08 -38.35
CA VAL A 339 15.64 0.80 -38.98
C VAL A 339 16.74 -0.16 -39.45
N LYS A 340 17.10 -1.17 -38.64
CA LYS A 340 18.15 -2.13 -39.00
C LYS A 340 17.71 -3.09 -40.11
N LEU A 341 16.45 -3.53 -40.11
CA LEU A 341 15.90 -4.33 -41.21
C LEU A 341 15.92 -3.58 -42.55
N GLU A 342 15.57 -2.29 -42.55
CA GLU A 342 15.63 -1.44 -43.75
C GLU A 342 17.08 -1.24 -44.23
N ALA A 343 18.03 -1.07 -43.30
CA ALA A 343 19.45 -0.98 -43.62
C ALA A 343 20.01 -2.28 -44.23
N TYR A 344 19.67 -3.43 -43.67
CA TYR A 344 20.10 -4.73 -44.21
C TYR A 344 19.48 -5.01 -45.60
N ALA A 345 18.20 -4.72 -45.79
CA ALA A 345 17.54 -4.83 -47.10
C ALA A 345 18.19 -3.92 -48.17
N SER A 346 18.67 -2.74 -47.78
CA SER A 346 19.39 -1.82 -48.66
C SER A 346 20.79 -2.33 -49.06
N LEU A 347 21.43 -3.14 -48.22
CA LEU A 347 22.69 -3.80 -48.54
C LEU A 347 22.48 -4.96 -49.52
N SER A 348 21.45 -5.79 -49.28
CA SER A 348 21.11 -6.93 -50.13
C SER A 348 20.61 -6.53 -51.53
N SER A 349 19.93 -5.38 -51.65
CA SER A 349 19.42 -4.86 -52.93
C SER A 349 20.45 -4.09 -53.77
N LYS A 350 21.58 -3.66 -53.18
CA LYS A 350 22.69 -3.08 -53.95
C LYS A 350 23.46 -4.21 -54.64
N ASN A 351 23.32 -4.29 -55.96
CA ASN A 351 24.17 -5.14 -56.79
C ASN A 351 25.65 -4.94 -56.39
N PRO A 352 26.42 -6.01 -56.12
CA PRO A 352 27.84 -5.90 -55.79
C PRO A 352 28.72 -5.40 -56.95
N SER A 353 28.12 -5.04 -58.09
CA SER A 353 28.84 -4.58 -59.29
C SER A 353 29.13 -3.08 -59.33
N GLU A 354 28.63 -2.26 -58.40
CA GLU A 354 28.84 -0.79 -58.43
C GLU A 354 29.34 -0.26 -57.08
N CYS A 355 30.59 -0.61 -56.71
CA CYS A 355 31.40 0.17 -55.78
C CYS A 355 32.88 -0.26 -55.82
N LEU A 356 33.49 -0.26 -57.02
CA LEU A 356 34.92 -0.04 -57.16
C LEU A 356 35.14 1.47 -57.35
N GLU A 357 34.84 2.24 -56.32
CA GLU A 357 35.25 3.64 -56.27
C GLU A 357 36.58 3.73 -55.53
N LYS A 358 37.55 4.31 -56.24
CA LYS A 358 38.99 4.23 -55.99
C LYS A 358 39.35 4.84 -54.64
N VAL A 359 40.17 4.10 -53.90
CA VAL A 359 41.04 4.62 -52.85
C VAL A 359 41.89 5.77 -53.41
N PRO A 360 41.89 6.98 -52.82
CA PRO A 360 42.98 7.90 -52.97
C PRO A 360 44.07 7.53 -51.96
N THR A 361 45.19 7.09 -52.49
CA THR A 361 46.46 6.92 -51.79
C THR A 361 46.87 8.25 -51.15
N GLY A 362 46.79 8.33 -49.83
CA GLY A 362 47.28 9.45 -49.02
C GLY A 362 48.26 8.92 -47.98
N VAL A 363 49.51 9.35 -48.11
CA VAL A 363 50.70 8.85 -47.43
C VAL A 363 50.94 9.58 -46.10
N HIS A 364 51.39 8.80 -45.10
CA HIS A 364 52.09 9.14 -43.85
C HIS A 364 51.39 9.98 -42.75
N GLU A 365 51.29 9.40 -41.55
CA GLU A 365 52.30 9.62 -40.50
C GLU A 365 52.28 8.49 -39.44
N GLU A 366 53.42 7.84 -39.26
CA GLU A 366 53.74 6.97 -38.12
C GLU A 366 54.11 7.81 -36.90
N ALA A 367 53.72 7.37 -35.70
CA ALA A 367 54.62 7.38 -34.55
C ALA A 367 54.25 6.27 -33.54
N PRO A 368 55.22 5.66 -32.83
CA PRO A 368 55.16 4.28 -32.39
C PRO A 368 55.16 4.10 -30.86
N LEU A 369 55.21 2.82 -30.45
CA LEU A 369 55.51 2.24 -29.11
C LEU A 369 54.25 1.82 -28.32
N ARG A 370 54.07 0.58 -27.85
CA ARG A 370 55.00 -0.50 -27.46
C ARG A 370 54.34 -1.87 -27.66
N ALA A 371 55.14 -2.84 -28.09
CA ALA A 371 54.83 -4.25 -28.03
C ALA A 371 55.21 -4.79 -26.64
N GLU A 372 54.31 -5.57 -26.04
CA GLU A 372 54.68 -6.67 -25.15
C GLU A 372 54.01 -7.93 -25.68
N THR A 373 54.86 -8.89 -26.01
CA THR A 373 54.55 -10.23 -26.50
C THR A 373 54.26 -11.17 -25.33
N SER A 374 53.14 -11.88 -25.38
CA SER A 374 52.91 -13.22 -24.81
C SER A 374 51.52 -13.64 -25.29
N GLY A 375 51.35 -14.52 -26.28
CA GLY A 375 51.72 -15.94 -26.20
C GLY A 375 50.49 -16.73 -25.73
N GLY A 376 49.79 -17.36 -26.68
CA GLY A 376 48.65 -18.24 -26.38
C GLY A 376 47.70 -18.39 -27.56
N ASP A 377 47.98 -19.38 -28.42
CA ASP A 377 47.02 -19.94 -29.38
C ASP A 377 45.79 -20.48 -28.65
N ILE A 378 44.63 -19.87 -28.86
CA ILE A 378 43.32 -20.53 -28.72
C ILE A 378 42.43 -19.98 -29.84
N GLU A 379 42.33 -20.75 -30.93
CA GLU A 379 41.21 -20.66 -31.87
C GLU A 379 39.94 -21.09 -31.13
N ASP A 380 39.29 -20.16 -30.43
CA ASP A 380 37.90 -20.32 -30.02
C ASP A 380 37.02 -19.59 -31.05
N THR A 381 36.76 -20.30 -32.15
CA THR A 381 35.61 -20.05 -33.02
C THR A 381 34.34 -20.17 -32.18
N THR A 382 33.92 -19.06 -31.58
CA THR A 382 32.59 -18.91 -31.01
C THR A 382 31.59 -18.88 -32.16
N VAL A 383 31.02 -20.06 -32.45
CA VAL A 383 29.88 -20.23 -33.34
C VAL A 383 28.67 -19.60 -32.65
N PHE A 384 28.31 -18.38 -33.07
CA PHE A 384 27.04 -17.77 -32.70
C PHE A 384 25.96 -18.34 -33.61
N GLU A 385 25.33 -19.43 -33.14
CA GLU A 385 24.14 -19.99 -33.75
C GLU A 385 22.95 -19.06 -33.45
N ALA A 386 22.18 -18.72 -34.49
CA ALA A 386 20.96 -17.98 -34.31
C ALA A 386 19.94 -18.90 -33.61
N VAL A 387 19.47 -18.52 -32.43
CA VAL A 387 18.44 -19.28 -31.72
C VAL A 387 17.14 -19.20 -32.52
N LEU A 388 16.76 -20.30 -33.15
CA LEU A 388 15.54 -20.40 -33.95
C LEU A 388 14.41 -20.98 -33.09
N PRO A 389 13.23 -20.35 -33.06
CA PRO A 389 12.18 -20.64 -32.08
C PRO A 389 11.48 -22.01 -32.24
N TRP A 390 11.89 -22.86 -33.19
CA TRP A 390 11.39 -24.24 -33.32
C TRP A 390 12.31 -25.29 -32.71
N GLU A 391 13.49 -24.90 -32.22
CA GLU A 391 14.43 -25.85 -31.58
C GLU A 391 14.00 -26.21 -30.15
N ASP A 392 13.16 -25.40 -29.51
CA ASP A 392 12.65 -25.64 -28.15
C ASP A 392 11.35 -26.48 -28.12
N GLU A 393 10.68 -26.74 -29.25
CA GLU A 393 9.39 -27.47 -29.27
C GLU A 393 9.52 -29.00 -29.41
N GLU A 394 10.73 -29.55 -29.59
CA GLU A 394 10.92 -31.01 -29.81
C GLU A 394 11.36 -31.84 -28.58
N THR A 395 11.48 -31.25 -27.38
CA THR A 395 11.89 -32.00 -26.17
C THR A 395 10.77 -32.41 -25.20
N GLU A 396 9.50 -32.17 -25.56
CA GLU A 396 8.35 -32.76 -24.83
C GLU A 396 7.51 -33.65 -25.76
N ARG A 397 7.92 -34.91 -25.91
CA ARG A 397 7.05 -36.02 -26.33
C ARG A 397 7.21 -37.23 -25.43
#